data_AF-A0A368XP73-F1
#
_entry.id   AF-A0A368XP73-F1
#
_cell.length_a   1.000
_cell.length_b   1.000
_cell.length_c   1.000
_cell.angle_alpha   90.00
_cell.angle_beta   90.00
_cell.angle_gamma   90.00
#
_symmetry.space_group_name_H-M   'P 1'
#
loop_
_entity.id
_entity.type
_entity.pdbx_description
1 polymer ?
#
loop_
_entity_poly.entity_id
_entity_poly.type
_entity_poly.pdbx_seq_one_letter_code
_entity_poly.pdbx_strand_id
1 'polypeptide(L)'
;MPEKSANDQTTPLDVGKTCAALYSRVFSRLVTRHYNRALADTGLRVTQFSVLNAIKLAPPNSINELAELLGMERTSLQRTVDKLISKGLLQSQPSGHKRSLGLSLTRQGEEVYGQALIRWEEAHQEFTDLVGEENWSAARSKLQRFSAKLQSTL
;
A
#
# COMPACT_ATOMS: atom_id res chain seq x y z
N MET A 1 18.64 4.13 -39.21
CA MET A 1 17.72 4.71 -38.22
C MET A 1 16.69 5.51 -39.00
N PRO A 2 15.41 5.11 -39.09
CA PRO A 2 14.46 5.91 -39.85
C PRO A 2 14.03 7.13 -39.01
N GLU A 3 14.10 8.30 -39.65
CA GLU A 3 13.63 9.59 -39.16
C GLU A 3 12.12 9.54 -38.90
N LYS A 4 11.68 10.03 -37.73
CA LYS A 4 10.25 10.26 -37.46
C LYS A 4 9.76 11.43 -38.31
N SER A 5 8.72 11.21 -39.12
CA SER A 5 8.06 12.26 -39.91
C SER A 5 7.21 13.17 -39.02
N ALA A 6 6.97 14.40 -39.48
CA ALA A 6 6.31 15.50 -38.75
C ALA A 6 4.84 15.27 -38.35
N ASN A 7 4.29 14.07 -38.53
CA ASN A 7 2.92 13.69 -38.15
C ASN A 7 2.85 12.70 -36.98
N ASP A 8 3.98 12.46 -36.29
CA ASP A 8 4.11 11.50 -35.20
C ASP A 8 3.96 12.15 -33.81
N GLN A 9 2.91 12.97 -33.65
CA GLN A 9 2.57 13.57 -32.37
C GLN A 9 1.70 12.62 -31.56
N THR A 10 2.13 12.34 -30.32
CA THR A 10 1.33 11.58 -29.34
C THR A 10 -0.06 12.20 -29.19
N THR A 11 -1.10 11.43 -29.48
CA THR A 11 -2.49 11.87 -29.35
C THR A 11 -3.02 11.60 -27.94
N PRO A 12 -4.14 12.26 -27.53
CA PRO A 12 -4.83 11.88 -26.30
C PRO A 12 -5.21 10.40 -26.23
N LEU A 13 -5.48 9.76 -27.38
CA LEU A 13 -5.78 8.33 -27.45
C LEU A 13 -4.57 7.48 -27.09
N ASP A 14 -3.37 7.87 -27.53
CA ASP A 14 -2.13 7.16 -27.23
C ASP A 14 -1.82 7.22 -25.73
N VAL A 15 -1.99 8.40 -25.11
CA VAL A 15 -1.88 8.56 -23.65
C VAL A 15 -2.91 7.64 -22.95
N GLY A 16 -4.15 7.64 -23.41
CA GLY A 16 -5.22 6.81 -22.85
C GLY A 16 -4.95 5.31 -22.91
N LYS A 17 -4.23 4.85 -23.95
CA LYS A 17 -3.91 3.43 -24.18
C LYS A 17 -2.62 2.95 -23.53
N THR A 18 -1.67 3.86 -23.25
CA THR A 18 -0.29 3.45 -22.90
C THR A 18 0.26 4.08 -21.62
N CYS A 19 -0.39 5.10 -21.05
CA CYS A 19 0.15 5.83 -19.91
C CYS A 19 0.17 4.97 -18.63
N ALA A 20 1.36 4.54 -18.21
CA ALA A 20 1.55 3.75 -16.99
C ALA A 20 1.01 4.45 -15.73
N ALA A 21 1.18 5.77 -15.62
CA ALA A 21 0.69 6.53 -14.47
C ALA A 21 -0.86 6.52 -14.37
N LEU A 22 -1.55 6.59 -15.52
CA LEU A 22 -3.01 6.55 -15.57
C LEU A 22 -3.53 5.18 -15.12
N TYR A 23 -3.04 4.09 -15.73
CA TYR A 23 -3.47 2.73 -15.40
C TYR A 23 -3.13 2.36 -13.95
N SER A 24 -1.94 2.71 -13.47
CA SER A 24 -1.54 2.50 -12.07
C SER A 24 -2.49 3.21 -11.09
N ARG A 25 -2.87 4.46 -11.39
CA ARG A 25 -3.78 5.24 -10.54
C ARG A 25 -5.19 4.66 -10.52
N VAL A 26 -5.71 4.27 -11.69
CA VAL A 26 -7.07 3.69 -11.79
C VAL A 26 -7.11 2.35 -11.06
N PHE A 27 -6.14 1.47 -11.31
CA PHE A 27 -6.04 0.18 -10.67
C PHE A 27 -5.88 0.31 -9.14
N SER A 28 -4.95 1.15 -8.68
CA SER A 28 -4.74 1.43 -7.25
C SER A 28 -6.02 1.87 -6.55
N ARG A 29 -6.81 2.76 -7.17
CA ARG A 29 -8.09 3.23 -6.62
C ARG A 29 -9.14 2.12 -6.55
N LEU A 30 -9.28 1.32 -7.60
CA LEU A 30 -10.25 0.21 -7.65
C LEU A 30 -9.91 -0.85 -6.61
N VAL A 31 -8.66 -1.31 -6.59
CA VAL A 31 -8.15 -2.26 -5.61
C VAL A 31 -8.35 -1.73 -4.20
N THR A 32 -7.94 -0.48 -3.93
CA THR A 32 -8.11 0.13 -2.60
C THR A 32 -9.58 0.19 -2.17
N ARG A 33 -10.51 0.48 -3.10
CA ARG A 33 -11.96 0.45 -2.80
C ARG A 33 -12.45 -0.95 -2.48
N HIS A 34 -11.99 -1.97 -3.21
CA HIS A 34 -12.31 -3.37 -2.96
C HIS A 34 -11.95 -3.78 -1.53
N TYR A 35 -10.69 -3.61 -1.12
CA TYR A 35 -10.26 -3.96 0.24
C TYR A 35 -10.91 -3.07 1.31
N ASN A 36 -11.09 -1.76 1.06
CA ASN A 36 -11.76 -0.89 2.03
C ASN A 36 -13.23 -1.28 2.27
N ARG A 37 -13.92 -1.82 1.26
CA ARG A 37 -15.30 -2.30 1.42
C ARG A 37 -15.33 -3.49 2.38
N ALA A 38 -14.45 -4.46 2.19
CA ALA A 38 -14.37 -5.64 3.06
C ALA A 38 -13.95 -5.30 4.49
N LEU A 39 -13.04 -4.33 4.65
CA LEU A 39 -12.55 -3.90 5.96
C LEU A 39 -13.50 -2.96 6.71
N ALA A 40 -14.60 -2.50 6.09
CA ALA A 40 -15.45 -1.44 6.62
C ALA A 40 -15.93 -1.71 8.06
N ASP A 41 -16.33 -2.95 8.35
CA ASP A 41 -16.88 -3.36 9.65
C ASP A 41 -15.83 -3.39 10.77
N THR A 42 -14.54 -3.40 10.42
CA THR A 42 -13.44 -3.34 11.39
C THR A 42 -13.08 -1.90 11.77
N GLY A 43 -13.66 -0.91 11.08
CA GLY A 43 -13.32 0.49 11.24
C GLY A 43 -11.94 0.88 10.69
N LEU A 44 -11.30 -0.02 9.93
CA LEU A 44 -10.02 0.21 9.25
C LEU A 44 -10.19 0.44 7.75
N ARG A 45 -9.27 1.24 7.20
CA ARG A 45 -8.97 1.26 5.77
C ARG A 45 -7.78 0.33 5.48
N VAL A 46 -7.66 -0.15 4.25
CA VAL A 46 -6.55 -1.02 3.81
C VAL A 46 -5.18 -0.38 4.07
N THR A 47 -5.04 0.93 3.88
CA THR A 47 -3.79 1.65 4.22
C THR A 47 -3.46 1.57 5.71
N GLN A 48 -4.47 1.67 6.58
CA GLN A 48 -4.28 1.55 8.03
C GLN A 48 -3.94 0.10 8.41
N PHE A 49 -4.62 -0.87 7.81
CA PHE A 49 -4.30 -2.28 7.95
C PHE A 49 -2.84 -2.58 7.54
N SER A 50 -2.38 -2.05 6.40
CA SER A 50 -0.99 -2.21 5.95
C SER A 50 0.03 -1.62 6.94
N VAL A 51 -0.27 -0.49 7.57
CA VAL A 51 0.57 0.09 8.64
C VAL A 51 0.64 -0.84 9.86
N LEU A 52 -0.51 -1.34 10.33
CA LEU A 52 -0.55 -2.28 11.45
C LEU A 52 0.21 -3.58 11.12
N ASN A 53 0.00 -4.14 9.93
CA ASN A 53 0.68 -5.34 9.46
C ASN A 53 2.20 -5.15 9.41
N ALA A 54 2.68 -4.01 8.88
CA ALA A 54 4.10 -3.72 8.81
C ALA A 54 4.74 -3.63 10.20
N ILE A 55 4.11 -2.88 11.13
CA ILE A 55 4.58 -2.75 12.51
C ILE A 55 4.57 -4.11 13.23
N LYS A 56 3.53 -4.91 13.02
CA LYS A 56 3.39 -6.23 13.64
C LYS A 56 4.44 -7.24 13.11
N LEU A 57 4.72 -7.22 11.81
CA LEU A 57 5.71 -8.10 11.18
C LEU A 57 7.13 -7.77 11.65
N ALA A 58 7.51 -6.49 11.55
CA ALA A 58 8.80 -6.00 11.96
C ALA A 58 8.70 -4.49 12.24
N PRO A 59 8.76 -4.05 13.51
CA PRO A 59 8.69 -2.64 13.84
C PRO A 59 9.80 -1.86 13.12
N PRO A 60 9.45 -0.86 12.27
CA PRO A 60 10.44 -0.10 11.51
C PRO A 60 11.30 0.77 12.44
N ASN A 61 12.49 1.14 11.97
CA ASN A 61 13.41 1.98 12.73
C ASN A 61 12.99 3.46 12.70
N SER A 62 12.25 3.88 11.68
CA SER A 62 11.77 5.25 11.55
C SER A 62 10.48 5.36 10.74
N ILE A 63 9.83 6.53 10.82
CA ILE A 63 8.67 6.86 9.98
C ILE A 63 9.07 6.91 8.49
N ASN A 64 10.32 7.25 8.18
CA ASN A 64 10.81 7.31 6.80
C ASN A 64 10.93 5.91 6.20
N GLU A 65 11.52 4.97 6.95
CA GLU A 65 11.63 3.58 6.52
C GLU A 65 10.24 2.96 6.31
N LEU A 66 9.29 3.24 7.20
CA LEU A 66 7.91 2.78 7.03
C LEU A 66 7.22 3.42 5.82
N ALA A 67 7.52 4.69 5.54
CA ALA A 67 6.99 5.42 4.38
C ALA A 67 7.51 4.80 3.07
N GLU A 68 8.81 4.52 3.01
CA GLU A 68 9.46 3.83 1.89
C GLU A 68 8.91 2.42 1.69
N LEU A 69 8.79 1.64 2.77
CA LEU A 69 8.25 0.28 2.75
C LEU A 69 6.83 0.23 2.18
N LEU A 70 5.99 1.21 2.54
CA LEU A 70 4.59 1.28 2.12
C LEU A 70 4.37 2.10 0.85
N GLY A 71 5.42 2.69 0.26
CA GLY A 71 5.30 3.58 -0.90
C GLY A 71 4.42 4.81 -0.62
N MET A 72 4.49 5.35 0.60
CA MET A 72 3.68 6.48 1.06
C MET A 72 4.53 7.73 1.26
N GLU A 73 3.94 8.90 1.03
CA GLU A 73 4.54 10.16 1.46
C GLU A 73 4.65 10.23 2.99
N ARG A 74 5.81 10.62 3.51
CA ARG A 74 6.11 10.67 4.94
C ARG A 74 5.04 11.40 5.76
N THR A 75 4.58 12.57 5.30
CA THR A 75 3.56 13.36 6.01
C THR A 75 2.18 12.70 6.00
N SER A 76 1.87 11.91 4.97
CA SER A 76 0.63 11.14 4.89
C SER A 76 0.69 9.92 5.80
N LEU A 77 1.84 9.27 5.88
CA LEU A 77 2.06 8.17 6.81
C LEU A 77 2.00 8.64 8.27
N GLN A 78 2.68 9.72 8.63
CA GLN A 78 2.63 10.27 9.99
C GLN A 78 1.18 10.54 10.42
N ARG A 79 0.39 11.22 9.58
CA ARG A 79 -1.04 11.46 9.82
C ARG A 79 -1.86 10.17 9.97
N THR A 80 -1.45 9.09 9.31
CA THR A 80 -2.11 7.78 9.42
C THR A 80 -1.77 7.12 10.76
N VAL A 81 -0.50 7.16 11.17
CA VAL A 81 -0.03 6.68 12.48
C VAL A 81 -0.70 7.44 13.61
N ASP A 82 -0.73 8.78 13.56
CA ASP A 82 -1.34 9.61 14.61
C ASP A 82 -2.83 9.26 14.80
N LYS A 83 -3.54 8.97 13.70
CA LYS A 83 -4.94 8.51 13.74
C LYS A 83 -5.10 7.12 14.34
N LEU A 84 -4.14 6.23 14.14
CA LEU A 84 -4.16 4.89 14.73
C LEU A 84 -3.87 4.95 16.23
N ILE A 85 -2.98 5.86 16.66
CA ILE A 85 -2.73 6.15 18.08
C ILE A 85 -3.97 6.77 18.73
N SER A 86 -4.60 7.76 18.10
CA SER A 86 -5.80 8.40 18.67
C SER A 86 -7.00 7.46 18.77
N LYS A 87 -7.07 6.44 17.89
CA LYS A 87 -8.05 5.34 17.99
C LYS A 87 -7.69 4.28 19.03
N GLY A 88 -6.55 4.41 19.71
CA GLY A 88 -6.08 3.43 20.71
C GLY A 88 -5.56 2.13 20.10
N LEU A 89 -5.28 2.07 18.79
CA LEU A 89 -4.83 0.85 18.10
C LEU A 89 -3.31 0.71 18.08
N LEU A 90 -2.60 1.85 18.11
CA LEU A 90 -1.15 1.91 18.27
C LEU A 90 -0.79 2.65 19.55
N GLN A 91 0.37 2.33 20.10
CA GLN A 91 1.02 3.09 21.15
C GLN A 91 2.47 3.35 20.78
N SER A 92 2.98 4.52 21.20
CA SER A 92 4.41 4.81 21.15
C SER A 92 5.01 4.46 22.50
N GLN A 93 5.89 3.47 22.53
CA GLN A 93 6.75 3.18 23.66
C GLN A 93 8.12 3.82 23.44
N PRO A 94 8.74 4.40 24.47
CA PRO A 94 10.14 4.77 24.41
C PRO A 94 10.96 3.50 24.14
N SER A 95 11.48 3.36 22.93
CA SER A 95 12.40 2.27 22.66
C SER A 95 13.70 2.56 23.39
N GLY A 96 14.08 1.70 24.36
CA GLY A 96 15.42 1.73 24.97
C GLY A 96 16.56 1.61 23.93
N HIS A 97 16.22 1.20 22.71
CA HIS A 97 17.05 1.31 21.52
C HIS A 97 16.78 2.62 20.79
N LYS A 98 17.80 3.49 20.68
CA LYS A 98 17.77 4.79 19.97
C LYS A 98 17.31 4.75 18.50
N ARG A 99 17.12 3.55 17.92
CA ARG A 99 16.84 3.35 16.49
C ARG A 99 15.46 2.80 16.18
N SER A 100 14.59 2.47 17.13
CA SER A 100 13.24 1.99 16.80
C SER A 100 12.25 3.16 16.73
N LEU A 101 11.27 3.09 15.83
CA LEU A 101 10.14 4.03 15.79
C LEU A 101 9.31 3.98 17.08
N GLY A 102 9.49 2.92 17.90
CA GLY A 102 8.83 2.76 19.19
C GLY A 102 7.33 2.47 19.05
N LEU A 103 6.83 2.13 17.87
CA LEU A 103 5.41 1.81 17.67
C LEU A 103 5.15 0.33 17.92
N SER A 104 4.08 0.07 18.64
CA SER A 104 3.54 -1.28 18.84
C SER A 104 2.01 -1.23 18.80
N LEU A 105 1.39 -2.35 18.45
CA LEU A 105 -0.06 -2.49 18.60
C LEU A 105 -0.40 -2.53 20.09
N THR A 106 -1.51 -1.90 20.47
CA THR A 106 -2.11 -2.11 21.79
C THR A 106 -2.86 -3.44 21.80
N ARG A 107 -3.36 -3.87 22.97
CA ARG A 107 -4.27 -5.02 23.04
C ARG A 107 -5.50 -4.85 22.13
N GLN A 108 -6.10 -3.66 22.13
CA GLN A 108 -7.22 -3.33 21.23
C GLN A 108 -6.78 -3.36 19.76
N GLY A 109 -5.58 -2.87 19.46
CA GLY A 109 -4.98 -2.93 18.12
C GLY A 109 -4.82 -4.36 17.62
N GLU A 110 -4.37 -5.27 18.47
CA GLU A 110 -4.22 -6.69 18.17
C GLU A 110 -5.58 -7.36 17.86
N GLU A 111 -6.60 -7.07 18.67
CA GLU A 111 -7.96 -7.59 18.47
C GLU A 111 -8.56 -7.10 17.14
N VAL A 112 -8.46 -5.80 16.85
CA VAL A 112 -8.94 -5.22 15.59
C VAL A 112 -8.13 -5.73 14.40
N TYR A 113 -6.82 -5.89 14.54
CA TYR A 113 -5.97 -6.46 13.50
C TYR A 113 -6.39 -7.89 13.15
N GLY A 114 -6.67 -8.74 14.14
CA GLY A 114 -7.14 -10.11 13.91
C GLY A 114 -8.46 -10.15 13.11
N GLN A 115 -9.42 -9.30 13.47
CA GLN A 115 -10.68 -9.17 12.72
C GLN A 115 -10.45 -8.68 11.28
N ALA A 116 -9.56 -7.69 11.11
CA ALA A 116 -9.21 -7.14 9.81
C ALA A 116 -8.44 -8.12 8.93
N LEU A 117 -7.63 -9.00 9.51
CA LEU A 117 -6.90 -10.03 8.76
C LEU A 117 -7.88 -11.01 8.10
N ILE A 118 -8.90 -11.49 8.83
CA ILE A 118 -9.94 -12.36 8.28
C ILE A 118 -10.65 -11.69 7.09
N ARG A 119 -11.06 -10.42 7.27
CA ARG A 119 -11.71 -9.65 6.19
C ARG A 119 -10.78 -9.37 5.01
N TRP A 120 -9.48 -9.20 5.27
CA TRP A 120 -8.48 -9.05 4.23
C TRP A 120 -8.30 -10.34 3.44
N GLU A 121 -8.29 -11.50 4.10
CA GLU A 121 -8.20 -12.82 3.44
C GLU A 121 -9.39 -13.05 2.51
N GLU A 122 -10.61 -12.79 2.98
CA GLU A 122 -11.83 -12.84 2.16
C GLU A 122 -11.71 -11.93 0.92
N ALA A 123 -11.33 -10.67 1.12
CA ALA A 123 -11.16 -9.71 0.02
C ALA A 123 -10.04 -10.11 -0.95
N HIS A 124 -8.96 -10.70 -0.44
CA HIS A 124 -7.84 -11.15 -1.25
C HIS A 124 -8.23 -12.33 -2.12
N GLN A 125 -8.95 -13.31 -1.54
CA GLN A 125 -9.48 -14.45 -2.27
C GLN A 125 -10.42 -14.00 -3.40
N GLU A 126 -11.40 -13.15 -3.08
CA GLU A 126 -12.32 -12.58 -4.09
C GLU A 126 -11.55 -11.86 -5.22
N PHE A 127 -10.51 -11.10 -4.85
CA PHE A 127 -9.68 -10.41 -5.83
C PHE A 127 -8.92 -11.40 -6.72
N THR A 128 -8.29 -12.44 -6.14
CA THR A 128 -7.56 -13.45 -6.90
C THR A 128 -8.47 -14.33 -7.75
N ASP A 129 -9.70 -14.59 -7.32
CA ASP A 129 -10.70 -15.31 -8.12
C ASP A 129 -11.12 -14.49 -9.36
N LEU A 130 -11.26 -13.16 -9.21
CA LEU A 130 -11.62 -12.27 -10.31
C LEU A 130 -10.51 -12.11 -11.35
N VAL A 131 -9.25 -12.01 -10.92
CA VAL A 131 -8.12 -11.72 -11.83
C VAL A 131 -7.32 -12.96 -12.23
N GLY A 132 -7.49 -14.07 -11.51
CA GLY A 132 -6.68 -15.28 -11.60
C GLY A 132 -5.42 -15.22 -10.72
N GLU A 133 -5.19 -16.23 -9.90
CA GLU A 133 -4.05 -16.30 -8.98
C GLU A 133 -2.71 -16.26 -9.72
N GLU A 134 -2.57 -17.03 -10.81
CA GLU A 134 -1.35 -17.02 -11.64
C GLU A 134 -1.10 -15.66 -12.29
N ASN A 135 -2.16 -15.03 -12.81
CA ASN A 135 -2.08 -13.69 -13.40
C ASN A 135 -1.65 -12.66 -12.35
N TRP A 136 -2.22 -12.72 -11.16
CA TRP A 136 -1.84 -11.83 -10.06
C TRP A 136 -0.40 -12.06 -9.63
N SER A 137 0.04 -13.31 -9.49
CA SER A 137 1.43 -13.64 -9.15
C SER A 137 2.42 -13.09 -10.18
N ALA A 138 2.12 -13.26 -11.46
CA ALA A 138 2.92 -12.70 -12.55
C ALA A 138 2.90 -11.16 -12.56
N ALA A 139 1.74 -10.54 -12.33
CA ALA A 139 1.59 -9.10 -12.26
C ALA A 139 2.37 -8.51 -11.08
N ARG A 140 2.21 -9.07 -9.87
CA ARG A 140 2.93 -8.69 -8.64
C ARG A 140 4.45 -8.73 -8.86
N SER A 141 4.95 -9.80 -9.47
CA SER A 141 6.39 -9.95 -9.78
C SER A 141 6.90 -8.88 -10.76
N LYS A 142 6.08 -8.47 -11.74
CA LYS A 142 6.41 -7.36 -12.65
C LYS A 142 6.35 -6.01 -11.92
N LEU A 143 5.29 -5.76 -11.15
CA LEU A 143 5.10 -4.52 -10.39
C LEU A 143 6.23 -4.27 -9.39
N GLN A 144 6.67 -5.29 -8.66
CA GLN A 144 7.81 -5.17 -7.75
C GLN A 144 9.09 -4.75 -8.47
N ARG A 145 9.40 -5.39 -9.61
CA ARG A 145 10.58 -5.04 -10.43
C ARG A 145 10.48 -3.63 -11.02
N PHE A 146 9.31 -3.23 -11.51
CA PHE A 146 9.09 -1.89 -12.05
C PHE A 146 9.21 -0.82 -10.96
N SER A 147 8.66 -1.08 -9.78
CA SER A 147 8.72 -0.17 -8.64
C SER A 147 10.16 0.03 -8.17
N ALA A 148 10.94 -1.05 -8.03
CA ALA A 148 12.36 -0.95 -7.67
C ALA A 148 13.18 -0.14 -8.69
N LYS A 149 12.94 -0.33 -10.00
CA LYS A 149 13.59 0.46 -11.05
C LYS A 149 13.21 1.94 -10.96
N LEU A 150 11.93 2.25 -10.77
CA LEU A 150 11.48 3.64 -10.64
C LEU A 150 12.02 4.32 -9.38
N GLN A 151 12.05 3.61 -8.25
CA GLN A 151 12.63 4.11 -6.99
C GLN A 151 14.12 4.47 -7.15
N SER A 152 14.88 3.71 -7.94
CA SER A 152 16.30 4.04 -8.20
C SER A 152 16.53 5.31 -9.02
N THR A 153 15.46 5.90 -9.57
CA THR A 153 15.52 7.09 -10.43
C THR A 153 14.96 8.36 -9.78
N LEU A 154 14.41 8.26 -8.57
CA LEU A 154 13.84 9.36 -7.79
C LEU A 154 14.78 9.73 -6.63
#